data_AF-A0A2E7ZTW3-F1
#
_entry.id   AF-A0A2E7ZTW3-F1
#
_cell.length_a   1.000
_cell.length_b   1.000
_cell.length_c   1.000
_cell.angle_alpha   90.00
_cell.angle_beta   90.00
_cell.angle_gamma   90.00
#
_symmetry.space_group_name_H-M   'P 1'
#
loop_
_entity.id
_entity.type
_entity.pdbx_description
1 polymer ?
#
loop_
_entity_poly.entity_id
_entity_poly.type
_entity_poly.pdbx_seq_one_letter_code
_entity_poly.pdbx_strand_id
1 'polypeptide(L)'
;KGMKTYAFTCASCHFGQAPDGSYSVGLPNHNYDYGGQLLALNLFPQMVMPIPGSKAPHPAAAKALKPLVDEFNKLPVGLLQFGWSMLPLVSQMGNVPQMTDEIQAAYASWLPGTQDFVMYPVPVDDMVHVVGRILSVWRLPSDEEVKAAKMPHMMLGWGGTTASLHNFINGFSVLSGGKKIDPLRKKALFAYIKTLSAPKNPDPPPAHDVDEGAKLFVSRGCTSCHNGPRLMGTKVYSFQEIGTADALAKWNDADGDGMADAPALLGPGDKLTGGVKAPRLNGMWAKKRFLHNGSLSSLEELFCLEGQRPTSTDPVFGDGGHMMTCDGLTVAERKHLIAFLRSR
;
A
#
# COMPACT_ATOMS: atom_id res chain seq x y z
N LYS A 1 4.52 31.71 8.88
CA LYS A 1 3.96 30.58 8.10
C LYS A 1 3.79 29.42 9.08
N GLY A 2 2.58 28.89 9.26
CA GLY A 2 2.33 27.78 10.18
C GLY A 2 2.84 26.44 9.64
N MET A 3 2.83 25.40 10.46
CA MET A 3 3.13 24.03 10.02
C MET A 3 2.06 23.52 9.06
N LYS A 4 2.47 22.70 8.08
CA LYS A 4 1.51 21.95 7.26
C LYS A 4 0.80 20.92 8.14
N THR A 5 -0.53 21.02 8.21
CA THR A 5 -1.37 20.03 8.90
C THR A 5 -1.88 19.00 7.89
N TYR A 6 -1.75 17.71 8.20
CA TYR A 6 -2.22 16.61 7.36
C TYR A 6 -3.45 15.97 8.03
N ALA A 7 -4.53 15.79 7.27
CA ALA A 7 -5.67 15.00 7.69
C ALA A 7 -5.52 13.57 7.15
N PHE A 8 -5.57 12.58 8.03
CA PHE A 8 -5.58 11.17 7.63
C PHE A 8 -6.96 10.80 7.09
N THR A 9 -7.06 10.64 5.78
CA THR A 9 -8.31 10.34 5.06
C THR A 9 -8.04 9.35 3.94
N CYS A 10 -9.09 8.89 3.25
CA CYS A 10 -8.92 8.07 2.04
C CYS A 10 -8.02 8.74 0.99
N ALA A 11 -7.99 10.07 0.93
CA ALA A 11 -7.15 10.82 0.01
C ALA A 11 -5.65 10.76 0.39
N SER A 12 -5.30 10.52 1.65
CA SER A 12 -3.90 10.35 2.06
C SER A 12 -3.26 9.20 1.28
N CYS A 13 -3.99 8.10 1.08
CA CYS A 13 -3.52 6.93 0.34
C CYS A 13 -3.96 6.92 -1.12
N HIS A 14 -5.18 7.36 -1.45
CA HIS A 14 -5.78 7.19 -2.78
C HIS A 14 -5.93 8.50 -3.56
N PHE A 15 -5.09 9.50 -3.30
CA PHE A 15 -4.97 10.70 -4.13
C PHE A 15 -3.50 10.97 -4.45
N GLY A 16 -3.01 10.33 -5.50
CA GLY A 16 -1.61 10.43 -5.93
C GLY A 16 -1.39 11.44 -7.05
N GLN A 17 -0.11 11.74 -7.28
CA GLN A 17 0.38 12.49 -8.43
C GLN A 17 1.00 11.54 -9.46
N ALA A 18 0.57 11.62 -10.70
CA ALA A 18 1.10 10.85 -11.82
C ALA A 18 2.45 11.44 -12.33
N PRO A 19 3.21 10.70 -13.17
CA PRO A 19 4.49 11.19 -13.69
C PRO A 19 4.43 12.50 -14.47
N ASP A 20 3.30 12.82 -15.10
CA ASP A 20 3.05 14.09 -15.81
C ASP A 20 2.71 15.27 -14.88
N GLY A 21 2.72 15.04 -13.57
CA GLY A 21 2.41 16.03 -12.54
C GLY A 21 0.92 16.19 -12.25
N SER A 22 0.03 15.52 -13.00
CA SER A 22 -1.41 15.55 -12.74
C SER A 22 -1.78 14.77 -11.47
N TYR A 23 -2.87 15.18 -10.81
CA TYR A 23 -3.40 14.46 -9.65
C TYR A 23 -4.65 13.68 -10.03
N SER A 24 -4.82 12.48 -9.49
CA SER A 24 -5.97 11.63 -9.79
C SER A 24 -6.50 10.93 -8.55
N VAL A 25 -7.80 11.08 -8.30
CA VAL A 25 -8.48 10.31 -7.25
C VAL A 25 -8.52 8.85 -7.65
N GLY A 26 -8.07 8.01 -6.74
CA GLY A 26 -7.90 6.57 -6.91
C GLY A 26 -6.49 6.14 -7.33
N LEU A 27 -5.60 7.08 -7.64
CA LEU A 27 -4.17 6.81 -7.80
C LEU A 27 -3.55 6.58 -6.40
N PRO A 28 -2.75 5.53 -6.22
CA PRO A 28 -1.94 5.38 -5.01
C PRO A 28 -1.04 6.59 -4.80
N ASN A 29 -1.06 7.16 -3.60
CA ASN A 29 -0.16 8.24 -3.23
C ASN A 29 1.22 7.67 -2.91
N HIS A 30 2.05 7.53 -3.95
CA HIS A 30 3.41 7.01 -3.83
C HIS A 30 4.36 7.93 -3.06
N ASN A 31 3.95 9.15 -2.74
CA ASN A 31 4.72 10.10 -1.93
C ASN A 31 4.28 10.11 -0.46
N TYR A 32 3.26 9.34 -0.10
CA TYR A 32 2.78 9.29 1.28
C TYR A 32 3.70 8.42 2.13
N ASP A 33 4.39 9.05 3.08
CA ASP A 33 5.25 8.40 4.05
C ASP A 33 4.43 8.01 5.29
N TYR A 34 3.72 6.89 5.19
CA TYR A 34 2.88 6.38 6.28
C TYR A 34 3.73 5.95 7.49
N GLY A 35 4.88 5.32 7.27
CA GLY A 35 5.81 4.93 8.34
C GLY A 35 6.33 6.15 9.11
N GLY A 36 6.81 7.17 8.38
CA GLY A 36 7.20 8.45 8.96
C GLY A 36 6.06 9.16 9.70
N GLN A 37 4.82 9.08 9.22
CA GLN A 37 3.67 9.60 9.95
C GLN A 37 3.47 8.89 11.30
N LEU A 38 3.52 7.56 11.34
CA LEU A 38 3.30 6.79 12.57
C LEU A 38 4.42 7.04 13.58
N LEU A 39 5.67 7.10 13.11
CA LEU A 39 6.81 7.53 13.91
C LEU A 39 6.61 8.95 14.44
N ALA A 40 6.16 9.89 13.61
CA ALA A 40 5.97 11.27 14.04
C ALA A 40 4.90 11.38 15.13
N LEU A 41 3.76 10.69 14.99
CA LEU A 41 2.69 10.72 15.99
C LEU A 41 3.15 10.22 17.37
N ASN A 42 4.10 9.28 17.43
CA ASN A 42 4.54 8.66 18.67
C ASN A 42 5.83 9.26 19.24
N LEU A 43 6.79 9.60 18.38
CA LEU A 43 8.15 9.96 18.78
C LEU A 43 8.41 11.46 18.66
N PHE A 44 7.67 12.20 17.83
CA PHE A 44 7.93 13.63 17.67
C PHE A 44 7.80 14.42 18.99
N PRO A 45 6.76 14.22 19.84
CA PRO A 45 6.64 14.97 21.09
C PRO A 45 7.87 14.84 21.99
N GLN A 46 8.40 13.62 22.18
CA GLN A 46 9.60 13.39 22.99
C GLN A 46 10.88 13.92 22.34
N MET A 47 10.93 14.03 21.01
CA MET A 47 12.10 14.56 20.31
C MET A 47 12.22 16.08 20.43
N VAL A 48 11.10 16.80 20.55
CA VAL A 48 11.09 18.28 20.70
C VAL A 48 10.86 18.74 22.13
N MET A 49 10.29 17.88 22.98
CA MET A 49 10.10 18.07 24.43
C MET A 49 10.55 16.80 25.19
N PRO A 50 11.87 16.55 25.28
CA PRO A 50 12.37 15.36 25.97
C PRO A 50 12.00 15.37 27.45
N ILE A 51 11.45 14.26 27.92
CA ILE A 51 11.10 14.06 29.33
C ILE A 51 12.32 13.42 30.01
N PRO A 52 12.83 13.97 31.13
CA PRO A 52 13.94 13.37 31.85
C PRO A 52 13.69 11.89 32.16
N GLY A 53 14.63 11.01 31.79
CA GLY A 53 14.52 9.56 31.98
C GLY A 53 13.82 8.79 30.85
N SER A 54 13.29 9.46 29.81
CA SER A 54 12.76 8.77 28.63
C SER A 54 13.89 8.12 27.81
N LYS A 55 13.65 6.92 27.29
CA LYS A 55 14.55 6.26 26.35
C LYS A 55 14.64 7.07 25.05
N ALA A 56 15.84 7.22 24.51
CA ALA A 56 16.02 7.84 23.20
C ALA A 56 15.35 7.01 22.09
N PRO A 57 14.76 7.64 21.04
CA PRO A 57 14.25 6.92 19.88
C PRO A 57 15.33 6.08 19.20
N HIS A 58 14.92 4.99 18.54
CA HIS A 58 15.80 4.17 17.71
C HIS A 58 16.51 5.04 16.65
N PRO A 59 17.82 4.85 16.36
CA PRO A 59 18.57 5.74 15.48
C PRO A 59 17.98 5.91 14.08
N ALA A 60 17.42 4.84 13.50
CA ALA A 60 16.76 4.92 12.18
C ALA A 60 15.50 5.79 12.22
N ALA A 61 14.69 5.67 13.27
CA ALA A 61 13.48 6.49 13.45
C ALA A 61 13.84 7.96 13.72
N ALA A 62 14.85 8.21 14.58
CA ALA A 62 15.35 9.56 14.81
C ALA A 62 15.86 10.21 13.52
N LYS A 63 16.58 9.46 12.67
CA LYS A 63 17.02 9.93 11.36
C LYS A 63 15.85 10.24 10.43
N ALA A 64 14.83 9.39 10.38
CA ALA A 64 13.63 9.58 9.56
C ALA A 64 12.86 10.86 9.96
N LEU A 65 12.76 11.15 11.26
CA LEU A 65 12.05 12.31 11.78
C LEU A 65 12.88 13.60 11.83
N LYS A 66 14.20 13.53 11.61
CA LYS A 66 15.09 14.69 11.68
C LYS A 66 14.60 15.88 10.84
N PRO A 67 14.14 15.72 9.57
CA PRO A 67 13.67 16.85 8.77
C PRO A 67 12.48 17.59 9.42
N LEU A 68 11.55 16.85 10.05
CA LEU A 68 10.40 17.42 10.75
C LEU A 68 10.83 18.18 12.00
N VAL A 69 11.77 17.63 12.78
CA VAL A 69 12.35 18.29 13.96
C VAL A 69 13.11 19.56 13.56
N ASP A 70 13.89 19.51 12.48
CA ASP A 70 14.61 20.67 11.96
C ASP A 70 13.65 21.77 11.46
N GLU A 71 12.52 21.41 10.86
CA GLU A 71 11.47 22.36 10.47
C GLU A 71 10.82 22.99 11.70
N PHE A 72 10.48 22.18 12.71
CA PHE A 72 9.90 22.65 13.96
C PHE A 72 10.81 23.63 14.70
N ASN A 73 12.10 23.32 14.81
CA ASN A 73 13.08 24.15 15.51
C ASN A 73 13.30 25.52 14.86
N LYS A 74 12.87 25.72 13.61
CA LYS A 74 12.89 27.02 12.93
C LYS A 74 11.69 27.90 13.29
N LEU A 75 10.69 27.37 14.00
CA LEU A 75 9.50 28.13 14.38
C LEU A 75 9.78 29.00 15.62
N PRO A 76 9.58 30.33 15.54
CA PRO A 76 9.99 31.26 16.59
C PRO A 76 9.27 31.07 17.93
N VAL A 77 8.09 30.42 17.91
CA VAL A 77 7.28 30.09 19.09
C VAL A 77 6.77 28.64 19.03
N GLY A 78 7.47 27.77 18.30
CA GLY A 78 7.03 26.40 18.02
C GLY A 78 6.75 25.59 19.29
N LEU A 79 7.65 25.66 20.26
CA LEU A 79 7.52 24.94 21.54
C LEU A 79 6.28 25.37 22.34
N LEU A 80 6.01 26.69 22.41
CA LEU A 80 4.86 27.23 23.12
C LEU A 80 3.55 26.82 22.44
N GLN A 81 3.48 26.93 21.10
CA GLN A 81 2.31 26.52 20.32
C GLN A 81 2.05 25.02 20.42
N PHE A 82 3.11 24.22 20.39
CA PHE A 82 3.03 22.78 20.51
C PHE A 82 2.57 22.36 21.91
N GLY A 83 3.17 22.90 22.96
CA GLY A 83 2.74 22.68 24.34
C GLY A 83 1.27 23.04 24.56
N TRP A 84 0.81 24.16 24.01
CA TRP A 84 -0.61 24.55 24.05
C TRP A 84 -1.52 23.56 23.32
N SER A 85 -1.09 23.06 22.15
CA SER A 85 -1.83 22.08 21.36
C SER A 85 -1.89 20.70 22.03
N MET A 86 -0.87 20.36 22.83
CA MET A 86 -0.79 19.12 23.59
C MET A 86 -1.53 19.18 24.92
N LEU A 87 -1.88 20.37 25.42
CA LEU A 87 -2.55 20.55 26.72
C LEU A 87 -3.80 19.68 26.92
N PRO A 88 -4.72 19.54 25.93
CA PRO A 88 -5.87 18.65 26.06
C PRO A 88 -5.52 17.15 26.13
N LEU A 89 -4.30 16.78 25.72
CA LEU A 89 -3.82 15.40 25.66
C LEU A 89 -2.93 15.02 26.85
N VAL A 90 -2.61 15.95 27.75
CA VAL A 90 -1.72 15.68 28.91
C VAL A 90 -2.26 14.55 29.77
N SER A 91 -3.57 14.50 30.02
CA SER A 91 -4.19 13.40 30.79
C SER A 91 -4.17 12.05 30.08
N GLN A 92 -3.87 12.03 28.77
CA GLN A 92 -3.77 10.83 27.95
C GLN A 92 -2.31 10.41 27.70
N MET A 93 -1.31 11.20 28.10
CA MET A 93 0.10 10.91 27.81
C MET A 93 0.56 9.56 28.36
N GLY A 94 0.08 9.15 29.54
CA GLY A 94 0.38 7.82 30.11
C GLY A 94 -0.30 6.66 29.38
N ASN A 95 -1.29 6.94 28.52
CA ASN A 95 -2.01 5.96 27.71
C ASN A 95 -1.47 5.89 26.28
N VAL A 96 -0.47 6.71 25.91
CA VAL A 96 0.14 6.65 24.57
C VAL A 96 0.98 5.37 24.50
N PRO A 97 0.59 4.39 23.68
CA PRO A 97 1.30 3.14 23.56
C PRO A 97 2.75 3.40 23.10
N GLN A 98 3.73 2.75 23.74
CA GLN A 98 5.16 2.94 23.42
C GLN A 98 5.63 1.93 22.38
N MET A 99 6.16 2.42 21.25
CA MET A 99 6.79 1.57 20.24
C MET A 99 8.10 0.97 20.78
N THR A 100 8.26 -0.35 20.61
CA THR A 100 9.55 -1.04 20.81
C THR A 100 10.58 -0.56 19.78
N ASP A 101 11.87 -0.80 20.03
CA ASP A 101 12.92 -0.45 19.07
C ASP A 101 12.74 -1.16 17.72
N GLU A 102 12.24 -2.40 17.75
CA GLU A 102 11.93 -3.19 16.56
C GLU A 102 10.83 -2.53 15.73
N ILE A 103 9.73 -2.11 16.36
CA ILE A 103 8.63 -1.41 15.69
C ILE A 103 9.11 -0.07 15.12
N GLN A 104 9.93 0.67 15.87
CA GLN A 104 10.51 1.92 15.39
C GLN A 104 11.43 1.70 14.18
N ALA A 105 12.25 0.64 14.21
CA ALA A 105 13.12 0.27 13.09
C ALA A 105 12.31 -0.17 11.87
N ALA A 106 11.24 -0.93 12.08
CA ALA A 106 10.33 -1.38 11.03
C ALA A 106 9.68 -0.18 10.32
N TYR A 107 9.00 0.73 11.02
CA TYR A 107 8.41 1.90 10.35
C TYR A 107 9.44 2.78 9.65
N ALA A 108 10.66 2.89 10.19
CA ALA A 108 11.72 3.68 9.59
C ALA A 108 12.29 3.06 8.31
N SER A 109 12.07 1.76 8.06
CA SER A 109 12.52 1.08 6.85
C SER A 109 11.55 1.20 5.67
N TRP A 110 10.33 1.71 5.91
CA TRP A 110 9.27 1.70 4.90
C TRP A 110 9.49 2.74 3.82
N LEU A 111 9.17 2.36 2.59
CA LEU A 111 9.21 3.25 1.44
C LEU A 111 7.91 4.06 1.35
N PRO A 112 7.95 5.33 0.91
CA PRO A 112 6.73 6.06 0.61
C PRO A 112 5.85 5.33 -0.40
N GLY A 113 4.54 5.38 -0.18
CA GLY A 113 3.55 4.65 -0.96
C GLY A 113 3.29 3.21 -0.49
N THR A 114 3.86 2.81 0.64
CA THR A 114 3.60 1.53 1.30
C THR A 114 3.04 1.74 2.71
N GLN A 115 2.40 0.72 3.24
CA GLN A 115 1.70 0.77 4.53
C GLN A 115 1.46 -0.62 5.10
N ASP A 116 1.29 -0.64 6.42
CA ASP A 116 0.59 -1.68 7.17
C ASP A 116 -0.44 -0.98 8.07
N PHE A 117 -1.68 -1.43 8.02
CA PHE A 117 -2.75 -0.83 8.80
C PHE A 117 -3.03 -1.54 10.12
N VAL A 118 -2.35 -2.66 10.38
CA VAL A 118 -2.62 -3.53 11.53
C VAL A 118 -1.37 -3.82 12.33
N MET A 119 -0.25 -3.16 12.02
CA MET A 119 0.91 -3.14 12.87
C MET A 119 0.75 -2.07 13.97
N TYR A 120 1.06 -2.43 15.21
CA TYR A 120 1.18 -1.51 16.34
C TYR A 120 1.94 -0.21 15.99
N PRO A 121 1.50 0.99 16.44
CA PRO A 121 0.61 1.27 17.58
C PRO A 121 -0.83 1.57 17.18
N VAL A 122 -1.26 1.15 16.00
CA VAL A 122 -2.65 1.31 15.62
C VAL A 122 -3.55 0.48 16.57
N PRO A 123 -4.84 0.85 16.75
CA PRO A 123 -5.71 0.20 17.75
C PRO A 123 -5.94 -1.30 17.56
N VAL A 124 -5.54 -1.84 16.42
CA VAL A 124 -5.65 -3.25 16.07
C VAL A 124 -4.25 -3.71 15.67
N ASP A 125 -3.67 -4.59 16.49
CA ASP A 125 -2.35 -5.17 16.25
C ASP A 125 -2.53 -6.63 15.86
N ASP A 126 -2.05 -7.02 14.69
CA ASP A 126 -2.03 -8.41 14.24
C ASP A 126 -0.69 -9.10 14.54
N MET A 127 0.24 -8.42 15.21
CA MET A 127 1.56 -8.93 15.61
C MET A 127 2.49 -9.26 14.43
N VAL A 128 2.14 -8.86 13.21
CA VAL A 128 2.90 -9.21 12.01
C VAL A 128 3.41 -7.94 11.37
N HIS A 129 4.72 -7.93 11.06
CA HIS A 129 5.28 -6.90 10.22
C HIS A 129 5.08 -7.29 8.75
N VAL A 130 3.99 -6.82 8.14
CA VAL A 130 3.82 -6.91 6.69
C VAL A 130 3.95 -5.53 6.06
N VAL A 131 4.23 -5.48 4.76
CA VAL A 131 4.14 -4.21 4.02
C VAL A 131 3.41 -4.44 2.71
N GLY A 132 2.36 -3.65 2.50
CA GLY A 132 1.64 -3.58 1.24
C GLY A 132 1.83 -2.22 0.59
N ARG A 133 2.13 -2.16 -0.70
CA ARG A 133 1.99 -0.91 -1.45
C ARG A 133 0.53 -0.51 -1.54
N ILE A 134 0.26 0.78 -1.58
CA ILE A 134 -1.11 1.27 -1.71
C ILE A 134 -1.71 0.81 -3.06
N LEU A 135 -2.90 0.21 -3.01
CA LEU A 135 -3.63 -0.25 -4.19
C LEU A 135 -4.41 0.88 -4.86
N SER A 136 -4.54 0.83 -6.19
CA SER A 136 -5.43 1.76 -6.90
C SER A 136 -6.89 1.33 -6.74
N VAL A 137 -7.79 2.30 -6.60
CA VAL A 137 -9.24 2.08 -6.48
C VAL A 137 -10.02 2.39 -7.76
N TRP A 138 -9.31 2.51 -8.88
CA TRP A 138 -9.91 2.67 -10.20
C TRP A 138 -10.54 1.38 -10.73
N ARG A 139 -11.73 1.51 -11.31
CA ARG A 139 -12.46 0.45 -12.02
C ARG A 139 -12.44 -0.87 -11.23
N LEU A 140 -12.86 -0.81 -9.97
CA LEU A 140 -13.12 -2.01 -9.18
C LEU A 140 -14.08 -2.93 -9.97
N PRO A 141 -13.90 -4.26 -9.93
CA PRO A 141 -14.77 -5.16 -10.67
C PRO A 141 -16.21 -5.03 -10.17
N SER A 142 -17.18 -5.06 -11.08
CA SER A 142 -18.59 -5.15 -10.71
C SER A 142 -18.95 -6.57 -10.26
N ASP A 143 -20.10 -6.74 -9.62
CA ASP A 143 -20.58 -8.06 -9.20
C ASP A 143 -20.85 -8.96 -10.42
N GLU A 144 -21.32 -8.39 -11.53
CA GLU A 144 -21.46 -9.12 -12.80
C GLU A 144 -20.12 -9.58 -13.36
N GLU A 145 -19.08 -8.74 -13.29
CA GLU A 145 -17.74 -9.08 -13.75
C GLU A 145 -17.10 -10.17 -12.88
N VAL A 146 -17.27 -10.09 -11.56
CA VAL A 146 -16.84 -11.13 -10.61
C VAL A 146 -17.50 -12.47 -10.96
N LYS A 147 -18.82 -12.47 -11.18
CA LYS A 147 -19.57 -13.68 -11.55
C LYS A 147 -19.15 -14.24 -12.90
N ALA A 148 -19.03 -13.40 -13.92
CA ALA A 148 -18.63 -13.80 -15.27
C ALA A 148 -17.23 -14.40 -15.30
N ALA A 149 -16.31 -13.84 -14.50
CA ALA A 149 -14.95 -14.33 -14.36
C ALA A 149 -14.80 -15.50 -13.36
N LYS A 150 -15.90 -15.99 -12.79
CA LYS A 150 -15.93 -17.09 -11.78
C LYS A 150 -15.00 -16.83 -10.59
N MET A 151 -14.88 -15.56 -10.19
CA MET A 151 -14.08 -15.16 -9.04
C MET A 151 -14.84 -15.45 -7.74
N PRO A 152 -14.16 -15.77 -6.63
CA PRO A 152 -14.84 -15.97 -5.34
C PRO A 152 -15.53 -14.68 -4.85
N HIS A 153 -14.91 -13.53 -5.11
CA HIS A 153 -15.37 -12.18 -4.76
C HIS A 153 -14.40 -11.14 -5.37
N MET A 154 -14.51 -9.85 -5.00
CA MET A 154 -13.70 -8.77 -5.60
C MET A 154 -12.20 -8.81 -5.26
N MET A 155 -11.79 -9.48 -4.18
CA MET A 155 -10.37 -9.60 -3.76
C MET A 155 -9.68 -8.23 -3.64
N LEU A 156 -10.17 -7.35 -2.78
CA LEU A 156 -9.70 -5.95 -2.71
C LEU A 156 -8.37 -5.79 -1.93
N GLY A 157 -8.06 -6.66 -0.97
CA GLY A 157 -6.78 -6.68 -0.24
C GLY A 157 -5.69 -7.44 -0.99
N TRP A 158 -4.41 -7.22 -0.64
CA TRP A 158 -3.27 -7.89 -1.30
C TRP A 158 -3.30 -9.41 -1.19
N GLY A 159 -3.70 -9.94 -0.03
CA GLY A 159 -3.90 -11.38 0.17
C GLY A 159 -5.14 -11.95 -0.54
N GLY A 160 -5.92 -11.10 -1.22
CA GLY A 160 -7.22 -11.49 -1.77
C GLY A 160 -8.32 -11.59 -0.72
N THR A 161 -8.03 -11.43 0.56
CA THR A 161 -8.95 -11.61 1.71
C THR A 161 -10.24 -10.79 1.61
N THR A 162 -10.16 -9.52 1.21
CA THR A 162 -11.29 -8.60 1.29
C THR A 162 -12.30 -8.81 0.17
N ALA A 163 -13.48 -9.32 0.50
CA ALA A 163 -14.51 -9.74 -0.45
C ALA A 163 -15.22 -8.58 -1.14
N SER A 164 -15.42 -7.46 -0.46
CA SER A 164 -16.22 -6.35 -0.99
C SER A 164 -15.73 -4.98 -0.53
N LEU A 165 -16.16 -3.94 -1.26
CA LEU A 165 -15.93 -2.55 -0.84
C LEU A 165 -16.62 -2.24 0.49
N HIS A 166 -17.71 -2.93 0.80
CA HIS A 166 -18.38 -2.81 2.10
C HIS A 166 -17.49 -3.28 3.25
N ASN A 167 -16.86 -4.45 3.09
CA ASN A 167 -15.94 -4.99 4.10
C ASN A 167 -14.73 -4.07 4.26
N PHE A 168 -14.16 -3.58 3.15
CA PHE A 168 -13.03 -2.66 3.19
C PHE A 168 -13.32 -1.37 3.99
N ILE A 169 -14.45 -0.68 3.71
CA ILE A 169 -14.80 0.56 4.42
C ILE A 169 -15.18 0.30 5.89
N ASN A 170 -15.78 -0.86 6.18
CA ASN A 170 -16.06 -1.27 7.55
C ASN A 170 -14.77 -1.50 8.35
N GLY A 171 -13.80 -2.25 7.78
CA GLY A 171 -12.50 -2.48 8.40
C GLY A 171 -11.77 -1.17 8.72
N PHE A 172 -11.80 -0.19 7.80
CA PHE A 172 -11.21 1.12 8.08
C PHE A 172 -11.92 1.89 9.22
N SER A 173 -13.23 1.68 9.40
CA SER A 173 -13.96 2.27 10.54
C SER A 173 -13.51 1.66 11.87
N VAL A 174 -13.19 0.36 11.88
CA VAL A 174 -12.61 -0.34 13.04
C VAL A 174 -11.22 0.20 13.34
N LEU A 175 -10.35 0.27 12.34
CA LEU A 175 -8.96 0.74 12.46
C LEU A 175 -8.84 2.19 12.94
N SER A 176 -9.77 3.06 12.51
CA SER A 176 -9.74 4.48 12.89
C SER A 176 -10.34 4.77 14.26
N GLY A 177 -10.89 3.76 14.97
CA GLY A 177 -11.64 3.96 16.22
C GLY A 177 -12.82 4.94 16.06
N GLY A 178 -13.26 5.17 14.82
CA GLY A 178 -14.17 6.23 14.44
C GLY A 178 -15.63 5.89 14.69
N LYS A 179 -16.47 6.93 14.78
CA LYS A 179 -17.93 6.75 14.80
C LYS A 179 -18.37 6.05 13.51
N LYS A 180 -19.43 5.24 13.60
CA LYS A 180 -20.07 4.63 12.41
C LYS A 180 -20.36 5.72 11.37
N ILE A 181 -19.91 5.48 10.13
CA ILE A 181 -20.19 6.38 9.01
C ILE A 181 -21.69 6.40 8.77
N ASP A 182 -22.25 7.61 8.62
CA ASP A 182 -23.65 7.82 8.23
C ASP A 182 -24.02 6.95 7.00
N PRO A 183 -25.14 6.19 7.03
CA PRO A 183 -25.48 5.28 5.95
C PRO A 183 -25.60 5.94 4.57
N LEU A 184 -26.11 7.18 4.50
CA LEU A 184 -26.25 7.91 3.23
C LEU A 184 -24.87 8.33 2.69
N ARG A 185 -24.00 8.88 3.55
CA ARG A 185 -22.61 9.19 3.20
C ARG A 185 -21.84 7.95 2.74
N LYS A 186 -22.03 6.83 3.43
CA LYS A 186 -21.40 5.56 3.06
C LYS A 186 -21.86 5.08 1.67
N LYS A 187 -23.17 5.13 1.38
CA LYS A 187 -23.72 4.79 0.06
C LYS A 187 -23.18 5.72 -1.03
N ALA A 188 -23.12 7.02 -0.78
CA ALA A 188 -22.56 8.01 -1.73
C ALA A 188 -21.07 7.74 -2.00
N LEU A 189 -20.28 7.43 -0.96
CA LEU A 189 -18.88 7.09 -1.08
C LEU A 189 -18.67 5.82 -1.94
N PHE A 190 -19.48 4.78 -1.73
CA PHE A 190 -19.42 3.58 -2.59
C PHE A 190 -19.76 3.88 -4.05
N ALA A 191 -20.82 4.66 -4.29
CA ALA A 191 -21.19 5.06 -5.65
C ALA A 191 -20.06 5.83 -6.32
N TYR A 192 -19.45 6.79 -5.62
CA TYR A 192 -18.32 7.56 -6.11
C TYR A 192 -17.09 6.71 -6.42
N ILE A 193 -16.69 5.80 -5.52
CA ILE A 193 -15.54 4.91 -5.75
C ILE A 193 -15.76 4.05 -7.00
N LYS A 194 -17.00 3.58 -7.24
CA LYS A 194 -17.35 2.80 -8.43
C LYS A 194 -17.24 3.60 -9.74
N THR A 195 -17.28 4.93 -9.71
CA THR A 195 -17.10 5.76 -10.93
C THR A 195 -15.64 6.05 -11.26
N LEU A 196 -14.70 5.77 -10.35
CA LEU A 196 -13.31 6.14 -10.52
C LEU A 196 -12.64 5.36 -11.66
N SER A 197 -11.94 6.07 -12.54
CA SER A 197 -11.21 5.50 -13.68
C SER A 197 -9.75 5.96 -13.68
N ALA A 198 -8.87 5.11 -14.21
CA ALA A 198 -7.48 5.46 -14.40
C ALA A 198 -7.34 6.65 -15.37
N PRO A 199 -6.43 7.60 -15.12
CA PRO A 199 -6.16 8.69 -16.04
C PRO A 199 -5.59 8.13 -17.34
N LYS A 200 -5.90 8.78 -18.46
CA LYS A 200 -5.30 8.44 -19.75
C LYS A 200 -3.81 8.76 -19.71
N ASN A 201 -3.00 7.90 -20.30
CA ASN A 201 -1.58 8.18 -20.48
C ASN A 201 -1.44 9.37 -21.47
N PRO A 202 -0.83 10.50 -21.06
CA PRO A 202 -0.66 11.66 -21.94
C PRO A 202 0.36 11.42 -23.06
N ASP A 203 1.24 10.42 -22.89
CA ASP A 203 2.25 10.00 -23.85
C ASP A 203 2.11 8.48 -24.09
N PRO A 204 1.09 8.06 -24.85
CA PRO A 204 0.85 6.64 -25.09
C PRO A 204 1.98 6.04 -25.96
N PRO A 205 2.43 4.81 -25.66
CA PRO A 205 3.43 4.14 -26.49
C PRO A 205 2.93 3.92 -27.94
N PRO A 206 3.85 3.76 -28.92
CA PRO A 206 3.48 3.48 -30.30
C PRO A 206 2.57 2.25 -30.42
N ALA A 207 1.54 2.34 -31.28
CA ALA A 207 0.54 1.27 -31.42
C ALA A 207 1.16 -0.09 -31.77
N HIS A 208 2.16 -0.10 -32.67
CA HIS A 208 2.93 -1.30 -33.00
C HIS A 208 3.50 -1.99 -31.77
N ASP A 209 4.13 -1.24 -30.86
CA ASP A 209 4.78 -1.81 -29.68
C ASP A 209 3.75 -2.33 -28.66
N VAL A 210 2.59 -1.66 -28.58
CA VAL A 210 1.47 -2.11 -27.76
C VAL A 210 0.89 -3.42 -28.29
N ASP A 211 0.75 -3.55 -29.61
CA ASP A 211 0.20 -4.75 -30.26
C ASP A 211 1.15 -5.95 -30.12
N GLU A 212 2.45 -5.75 -30.34
CA GLU A 212 3.46 -6.78 -30.08
C GLU A 212 3.50 -7.18 -28.60
N GLY A 213 3.42 -6.20 -27.69
CA GLY A 213 3.36 -6.45 -26.26
C GLY A 213 2.11 -7.24 -25.85
N ALA A 214 0.96 -6.98 -26.47
CA ALA A 214 -0.28 -7.71 -26.23
C ALA A 214 -0.16 -9.19 -26.65
N LYS A 215 0.45 -9.46 -27.82
CA LYS A 215 0.71 -10.83 -28.29
C LYS A 215 1.66 -11.55 -27.33
N LEU A 216 2.75 -10.90 -26.93
CA LEU A 216 3.72 -11.43 -25.98
C LEU A 216 3.09 -11.71 -24.61
N PHE A 217 2.20 -10.84 -24.13
CA PHE A 217 1.51 -11.04 -22.85
C PHE A 217 0.74 -12.36 -22.82
N VAL A 218 0.16 -12.76 -23.95
CA VAL A 218 -0.52 -14.06 -24.09
C VAL A 218 0.50 -15.18 -24.27
N SER A 219 1.42 -15.06 -25.25
CA SER A 219 2.32 -16.16 -25.63
C SER A 219 3.37 -16.50 -24.57
N ARG A 220 3.75 -15.52 -23.73
CA ARG A 220 4.66 -15.70 -22.58
C ARG A 220 3.91 -16.12 -21.31
N GLY A 221 2.62 -16.41 -21.42
CA GLY A 221 1.84 -17.00 -20.34
C GLY A 221 1.42 -16.04 -19.23
N CYS A 222 1.56 -14.71 -19.40
CA CYS A 222 1.15 -13.75 -18.36
C CYS A 222 -0.36 -13.87 -18.03
N THR A 223 -1.16 -14.31 -19.00
CA THR A 223 -2.60 -14.58 -18.83
C THR A 223 -2.92 -15.80 -17.96
N SER A 224 -1.96 -16.64 -17.58
CA SER A 224 -2.21 -17.70 -16.57
C SER A 224 -2.59 -17.08 -15.21
N CYS A 225 -2.01 -15.92 -14.89
CA CYS A 225 -2.26 -15.17 -13.67
C CYS A 225 -3.10 -13.90 -13.88
N HIS A 226 -3.01 -13.29 -15.05
CA HIS A 226 -3.65 -12.00 -15.38
C HIS A 226 -4.74 -12.17 -16.46
N ASN A 227 -5.86 -12.81 -16.11
CA ASN A 227 -6.95 -13.15 -17.05
C ASN A 227 -8.33 -12.61 -16.66
N GLY A 228 -8.46 -11.97 -15.52
CA GLY A 228 -9.72 -11.45 -15.02
C GLY A 228 -10.02 -10.02 -15.47
N PRO A 229 -11.05 -9.40 -14.87
CA PRO A 229 -11.40 -8.01 -15.06
C PRO A 229 -10.18 -7.07 -14.97
N ARG A 230 -9.91 -6.31 -16.04
CA ARG A 230 -8.75 -5.37 -16.09
C ARG A 230 -7.43 -6.09 -15.79
N LEU A 231 -7.33 -7.33 -16.29
CA LEU A 231 -6.18 -8.22 -16.15
C LEU A 231 -5.79 -8.51 -14.69
N MET A 232 -6.74 -8.44 -13.74
CA MET A 232 -6.48 -8.97 -12.39
C MET A 232 -6.53 -10.50 -12.38
N GLY A 233 -5.98 -11.11 -11.34
CA GLY A 233 -6.15 -12.55 -11.12
C GLY A 233 -7.58 -12.91 -10.75
N THR A 234 -7.98 -14.13 -11.12
CA THR A 234 -9.30 -14.69 -10.79
C THR A 234 -9.28 -15.52 -9.50
N LYS A 235 -8.10 -15.81 -8.98
CA LYS A 235 -7.84 -16.52 -7.72
C LYS A 235 -6.64 -15.92 -6.97
N VAL A 236 -6.37 -16.47 -5.80
CA VAL A 236 -5.16 -16.22 -5.00
C VAL A 236 -4.08 -17.23 -5.39
N TYR A 237 -2.81 -16.82 -5.32
CA TYR A 237 -1.62 -17.62 -5.65
C TYR A 237 -0.75 -17.77 -4.40
N SER A 238 0.03 -18.85 -4.32
CA SER A 238 0.97 -19.04 -3.20
C SER A 238 2.23 -18.22 -3.41
N PHE A 239 2.90 -17.85 -2.31
CA PHE A 239 4.21 -17.20 -2.41
C PHE A 239 5.29 -18.13 -2.96
N GLN A 240 5.15 -19.45 -2.81
CA GLN A 240 6.02 -20.42 -3.46
C GLN A 240 5.89 -20.39 -4.99
N GLU A 241 4.67 -20.22 -5.52
CA GLU A 241 4.42 -20.14 -6.96
C GLU A 241 4.97 -18.84 -7.55
N ILE A 242 4.77 -17.70 -6.88
CA ILE A 242 5.14 -16.39 -7.39
C ILE A 242 6.59 -16.02 -7.05
N GLY A 243 7.10 -16.47 -5.91
CA GLY A 243 8.45 -16.21 -5.40
C GLY A 243 8.68 -14.83 -4.78
N THR A 244 7.63 -14.03 -4.57
CA THR A 244 7.75 -12.73 -3.90
C THR A 244 7.86 -12.88 -2.38
N ALA A 245 8.31 -11.82 -1.69
CA ALA A 245 8.35 -11.73 -0.23
C ALA A 245 7.05 -12.26 0.43
N ASP A 246 7.18 -13.09 1.47
CA ASP A 246 6.09 -13.95 1.96
C ASP A 246 5.55 -13.55 3.33
N ALA A 247 6.03 -12.46 3.96
CA ALA A 247 5.48 -11.97 5.22
C ALA A 247 3.96 -11.74 5.14
N LEU A 248 3.46 -11.30 3.97
CA LEU A 248 2.03 -11.11 3.71
C LEU A 248 1.20 -12.41 3.87
N ALA A 249 1.80 -13.59 3.79
CA ALA A 249 1.12 -14.86 4.06
C ALA A 249 0.59 -14.95 5.50
N LYS A 250 1.26 -14.27 6.44
CA LYS A 250 0.92 -14.24 7.87
C LYS A 250 -0.02 -13.11 8.23
N TRP A 251 -0.47 -12.30 7.27
CA TRP A 251 -1.33 -11.17 7.56
C TRP A 251 -2.57 -11.63 8.33
N ASN A 252 -2.76 -11.07 9.52
CA ASN A 252 -3.87 -11.41 10.42
C ASN A 252 -3.95 -12.90 10.81
N ASP A 253 -2.84 -13.64 10.73
CA ASP A 253 -2.69 -15.08 11.04
C ASP A 253 -1.20 -15.37 11.35
N ALA A 254 -0.71 -14.83 12.46
CA ALA A 254 0.70 -14.76 12.80
C ALA A 254 1.33 -16.15 13.03
N ASP A 255 0.56 -17.08 13.60
CA ASP A 255 0.98 -18.46 13.89
C ASP A 255 0.61 -19.47 12.79
N GLY A 256 -0.24 -19.07 11.84
CA GLY A 256 -0.64 -19.89 10.70
C GLY A 256 -1.67 -20.97 11.04
N ASP A 257 -2.43 -20.80 12.14
CA ASP A 257 -3.47 -21.73 12.55
C ASP A 257 -4.80 -21.54 11.80
N GLY A 258 -4.90 -20.48 10.98
CA GLY A 258 -6.07 -20.13 10.19
C GLY A 258 -7.14 -19.35 10.96
N MET A 259 -6.86 -18.96 12.20
CA MET A 259 -7.67 -18.09 13.04
C MET A 259 -7.14 -16.66 12.96
N ALA A 260 -8.05 -15.70 12.93
CA ALA A 260 -7.66 -14.31 12.80
C ALA A 260 -7.21 -13.73 14.14
N ASP A 261 -6.00 -13.14 14.18
CA ASP A 261 -5.50 -12.38 15.34
C ASP A 261 -6.37 -11.15 15.63
N ALA A 262 -6.83 -10.48 14.56
CA ALA A 262 -7.76 -9.37 14.58
C ALA A 262 -9.06 -9.70 13.81
N PRO A 263 -9.97 -10.50 14.41
CA PRO A 263 -11.19 -10.96 13.73
C PRO A 263 -12.16 -9.82 13.42
N ALA A 264 -12.08 -8.69 14.15
CA ALA A 264 -12.91 -7.51 13.92
C ALA A 264 -12.67 -6.84 12.55
N LEU A 265 -11.56 -7.17 11.87
CA LEU A 265 -11.24 -6.68 10.53
C LEU A 265 -11.90 -7.51 9.42
N LEU A 266 -12.35 -8.71 9.73
CA LEU A 266 -12.95 -9.62 8.75
C LEU A 266 -14.45 -9.40 8.67
N GLY A 267 -14.94 -9.07 7.47
CA GLY A 267 -16.36 -8.97 7.17
C GLY A 267 -16.94 -10.27 6.59
N PRO A 268 -18.27 -10.32 6.39
CA PRO A 268 -18.91 -11.46 5.74
C PRO A 268 -18.28 -11.79 4.39
N GLY A 269 -17.85 -13.04 4.22
CA GLY A 269 -17.21 -13.54 3.00
C GLY A 269 -15.71 -13.29 2.91
N ASP A 270 -15.10 -12.52 3.82
CA ASP A 270 -13.64 -12.42 3.91
C ASP A 270 -13.06 -13.75 4.40
N LYS A 271 -11.88 -14.11 3.89
CA LYS A 271 -11.15 -15.33 4.29
C LYS A 271 -9.66 -15.06 4.36
N LEU A 272 -9.01 -15.53 5.41
CA LEU A 272 -7.56 -15.65 5.44
C LEU A 272 -7.13 -16.65 4.36
N THR A 273 -6.11 -16.31 3.58
CA THR A 273 -5.74 -17.06 2.37
C THR A 273 -4.32 -17.60 2.39
N GLY A 274 -3.44 -17.02 3.21
CA GLY A 274 -2.00 -17.31 3.19
C GLY A 274 -1.30 -16.98 1.86
N GLY A 275 -1.96 -16.27 0.94
CA GLY A 275 -1.48 -16.08 -0.42
C GLY A 275 -1.50 -14.63 -0.89
N VAL A 276 -1.30 -14.43 -2.18
CA VAL A 276 -1.28 -13.11 -2.83
C VAL A 276 -2.11 -13.12 -4.11
N LYS A 277 -2.83 -12.03 -4.39
CA LYS A 277 -3.54 -11.88 -5.66
C LYS A 277 -2.67 -11.20 -6.72
N ALA A 278 -2.89 -11.55 -7.99
CA ALA A 278 -2.45 -10.72 -9.11
C ALA A 278 -3.31 -9.44 -9.18
N PRO A 279 -2.73 -8.23 -9.05
CA PRO A 279 -3.49 -6.99 -9.00
C PRO A 279 -4.06 -6.60 -10.37
N ARG A 280 -5.07 -5.71 -10.38
CA ARG A 280 -5.54 -5.05 -11.62
C ARG A 280 -4.38 -4.30 -12.28
N LEU A 281 -4.31 -4.35 -13.60
CA LEU A 281 -3.26 -3.72 -14.40
C LEU A 281 -3.73 -2.44 -15.11
N ASN A 282 -4.79 -1.78 -14.63
CA ASN A 282 -5.22 -0.50 -15.19
C ASN A 282 -4.41 0.68 -14.62
N GLY A 283 -4.10 1.64 -15.49
CA GLY A 283 -3.32 2.84 -15.19
C GLY A 283 -1.88 2.54 -14.78
N MET A 284 -1.22 1.56 -15.41
CA MET A 284 0.14 1.16 -15.01
C MET A 284 1.18 2.24 -15.29
N TRP A 285 0.94 3.07 -16.32
CA TRP A 285 1.80 4.21 -16.63
C TRP A 285 1.96 5.20 -15.47
N ALA A 286 0.94 5.32 -14.61
CA ALA A 286 0.89 6.28 -13.51
C ALA A 286 1.48 5.74 -12.19
N LYS A 287 1.86 4.47 -12.12
CA LYS A 287 2.33 3.80 -10.89
C LYS A 287 3.85 3.87 -10.77
N LYS A 288 4.34 3.99 -9.54
CA LYS A 288 5.77 4.05 -9.17
C LYS A 288 6.21 2.98 -8.18
N ARG A 289 5.30 2.05 -7.83
CA ARG A 289 5.57 0.96 -6.89
C ARG A 289 5.01 -0.33 -7.47
N PHE A 290 5.83 -1.36 -7.56
CA PHE A 290 5.48 -2.68 -8.12
C PHE A 290 5.76 -3.80 -7.11
N LEU A 291 5.30 -5.01 -7.43
CA LEU A 291 5.08 -6.12 -6.47
C LEU A 291 4.05 -5.76 -5.37
N HIS A 292 3.76 -6.67 -4.45
CA HIS A 292 2.75 -6.43 -3.41
C HIS A 292 3.28 -5.48 -2.32
N ASN A 293 4.58 -5.52 -2.03
CA ASN A 293 5.26 -4.72 -1.02
C ASN A 293 5.81 -3.37 -1.53
N GLY A 294 5.82 -3.14 -2.84
CA GLY A 294 6.33 -1.89 -3.41
C GLY A 294 7.85 -1.80 -3.49
N SER A 295 8.57 -2.92 -3.41
CA SER A 295 10.04 -2.95 -3.41
C SER A 295 10.66 -2.43 -4.72
N LEU A 296 9.91 -2.45 -5.83
CA LEU A 296 10.35 -1.95 -7.13
C LEU A 296 9.74 -0.59 -7.48
N SER A 297 10.53 0.26 -8.12
CA SER A 297 10.20 1.66 -8.42
C SER A 297 9.68 1.91 -9.84
N SER A 298 9.89 0.96 -10.77
CA SER A 298 9.55 1.11 -12.19
C SER A 298 9.12 -0.20 -12.85
N LEU A 299 8.48 -0.10 -14.02
CA LEU A 299 8.26 -1.26 -14.87
C LEU A 299 9.59 -1.78 -15.44
N GLU A 300 10.54 -0.90 -15.69
CA GLU A 300 11.88 -1.24 -16.13
C GLU A 300 12.60 -2.16 -15.14
N GLU A 301 12.53 -1.87 -13.84
CA GLU A 301 13.04 -2.76 -12.79
C GLU A 301 12.26 -4.07 -12.71
N LEU A 302 10.93 -4.03 -12.86
CA LEU A 302 10.09 -5.23 -12.90
C LEU A 302 10.47 -6.14 -14.08
N PHE A 303 10.90 -5.58 -15.20
CA PHE A 303 11.28 -6.34 -16.40
C PHE A 303 12.80 -6.49 -16.57
N CYS A 304 13.59 -6.11 -15.57
CA CYS A 304 15.06 -6.16 -15.63
C CYS A 304 15.63 -5.50 -16.90
N LEU A 305 15.06 -4.36 -17.32
CA LEU A 305 15.41 -3.73 -18.60
C LEU A 305 16.83 -3.13 -18.57
N GLU A 306 17.23 -2.57 -17.44
CA GLU A 306 18.50 -1.87 -17.25
C GLU A 306 19.59 -2.73 -16.59
N GLY A 307 19.24 -3.98 -16.22
CA GLY A 307 20.15 -4.88 -15.52
C GLY A 307 19.40 -5.95 -14.74
N GLN A 308 20.15 -6.88 -14.17
CA GLN A 308 19.59 -7.93 -13.34
C GLN A 308 19.11 -7.34 -12.00
N ARG A 309 17.92 -7.73 -11.57
CA ARG A 309 17.39 -7.35 -10.26
C ARG A 309 18.21 -8.01 -9.13
N PRO A 310 18.43 -7.33 -7.99
CA PRO A 310 19.14 -7.89 -6.83
C PRO A 310 18.53 -9.20 -6.29
N THR A 311 17.22 -9.38 -6.38
CA THR A 311 16.48 -10.56 -5.89
C THR A 311 16.69 -10.83 -4.39
N SER A 312 16.60 -9.76 -3.59
CA SER A 312 16.59 -9.82 -2.14
C SER A 312 15.51 -10.78 -1.64
N THR A 313 15.90 -11.66 -0.71
CA THR A 313 15.03 -12.62 -0.02
C THR A 313 14.49 -12.07 1.30
N ASP A 314 14.57 -10.76 1.52
CA ASP A 314 13.96 -10.13 2.68
C ASP A 314 12.44 -10.46 2.73
N PRO A 315 11.92 -10.97 3.86
CA PRO A 315 10.55 -11.46 3.93
C PRO A 315 9.50 -10.36 3.81
N VAL A 316 9.85 -9.09 4.01
CA VAL A 316 8.94 -7.94 3.97
C VAL A 316 9.13 -7.13 2.69
N PHE A 317 10.37 -6.76 2.38
CA PHE A 317 10.76 -5.88 1.27
C PHE A 317 11.55 -6.58 0.17
N GLY A 318 11.59 -7.91 0.17
CA GLY A 318 12.20 -8.67 -0.91
C GLY A 318 11.68 -8.22 -2.27
N ASP A 319 12.60 -8.06 -3.22
CA ASP A 319 12.31 -7.73 -4.62
C ASP A 319 12.40 -8.97 -5.52
N GLY A 320 12.67 -10.13 -4.94
CA GLY A 320 12.59 -11.43 -5.59
C GLY A 320 11.19 -11.79 -6.11
N GLY A 321 11.15 -12.83 -6.94
CA GLY A 321 9.92 -13.37 -7.50
C GLY A 321 9.38 -12.62 -8.70
N HIS A 322 8.31 -13.20 -9.26
CA HIS A 322 7.72 -12.78 -10.53
C HIS A 322 8.76 -12.68 -11.66
N MET A 323 9.81 -13.51 -11.60
CA MET A 323 10.98 -13.40 -12.49
C MET A 323 10.68 -13.77 -13.94
N MET A 324 9.48 -14.27 -14.24
CA MET A 324 8.96 -14.41 -15.61
C MET A 324 8.92 -13.09 -16.40
N THR A 325 9.00 -11.94 -15.74
CA THR A 325 9.16 -10.63 -16.41
C THR A 325 10.60 -10.31 -16.79
N CYS A 326 11.56 -11.11 -16.35
CA CYS A 326 12.97 -11.00 -16.70
C CYS A 326 13.44 -12.21 -17.52
N ASP A 327 13.18 -13.41 -17.02
CA ASP A 327 13.74 -14.66 -17.52
C ASP A 327 13.14 -15.07 -18.88
N GLY A 328 14.00 -15.51 -19.80
CA GLY A 328 13.58 -16.00 -21.12
C GLY A 328 13.01 -14.93 -22.06
N LEU A 329 13.11 -13.64 -21.70
CA LEU A 329 12.71 -12.49 -22.52
C LEU A 329 13.92 -11.72 -23.03
N THR A 330 13.90 -11.37 -24.32
CA THR A 330 14.85 -10.43 -24.91
C THR A 330 14.57 -8.99 -24.47
N VAL A 331 15.54 -8.09 -24.67
CA VAL A 331 15.37 -6.65 -24.41
C VAL A 331 14.21 -6.05 -25.21
N ALA A 332 14.04 -6.46 -26.47
CA ALA A 332 12.94 -5.98 -27.31
C ALA A 332 11.58 -6.43 -26.75
N GLU A 333 11.45 -7.69 -26.36
CA GLU A 333 10.20 -8.21 -25.78
C GLU A 333 9.84 -7.53 -24.47
N ARG A 334 10.83 -7.27 -23.60
CA ARG A 334 10.63 -6.50 -22.37
C ARG A 334 10.08 -5.11 -22.68
N LYS A 335 10.63 -4.40 -23.68
CA LYS A 335 10.14 -3.08 -24.10
C LYS A 335 8.70 -3.14 -24.62
N HIS A 336 8.36 -4.13 -25.45
CA HIS A 336 6.98 -4.30 -25.95
C HIS A 336 5.99 -4.61 -24.81
N LEU A 337 6.35 -5.49 -23.86
CA LEU A 337 5.51 -5.78 -22.70
C LEU A 337 5.30 -4.53 -21.81
N ILE A 338 6.35 -3.73 -21.58
CA ILE A 338 6.25 -2.46 -20.87
C ILE A 338 5.33 -1.48 -21.63
N ALA A 339 5.46 -1.37 -22.95
CA ALA A 339 4.60 -0.54 -23.79
C ALA A 339 3.13 -0.98 -23.68
N PHE A 340 2.85 -2.28 -23.76
CA PHE A 340 1.53 -2.82 -23.54
C PHE A 340 0.98 -2.46 -22.17
N LEU A 341 1.76 -2.61 -21.09
CA LEU A 341 1.31 -2.26 -19.74
C LEU A 341 1.04 -0.75 -19.60
N ARG A 342 1.90 0.11 -20.15
CA ARG A 342 1.69 1.57 -20.15
C ARG A 342 0.46 2.04 -20.95
N SER A 343 -0.06 1.19 -21.83
CA SER A 343 -1.31 1.45 -22.55
C SER A 343 -2.58 1.09 -21.74
N ARG A 344 -2.43 0.41 -20.59
CA ARG A 344 -3.53 -0.01 -19.72
C ARG A 344 -3.79 0.97 -18.59
#